data_AF-A0A553M134-F1
#
_entry.id   AF-A0A553M134-F1
#
_cell.length_a   1.000
_cell.length_b   1.000
_cell.length_c   1.000
_cell.angle_alpha   90.00
_cell.angle_beta   90.00
_cell.angle_gamma   90.00
#
_symmetry.space_group_name_H-M   'P 1'
#
loop_
_entity.id
_entity.type
_entity.pdbx_description
1 polymer ?
#
loop_
_entity_poly.entity_id
_entity_poly.type
_entity_poly.pdbx_seq_one_letter_code
_entity_poly.pdbx_strand_id
1 'polypeptide(L)'
;MSKQRTMAVLTEINETSERAAFGSIHHFCEELAAYARKRGLFFYVSSPALYLEGVGYQWTESGWGKRDVPPADVVYNRLHSRKLERSPLFAELLARLAEENGMMFNHRFLHKWEVHCHFERHEYLHPHLPKTALWSGQHTLEAFLDAFPSVFLKPIYGSQGRGIFCLQHSDDGICLRHSTSASTAVYRSMDALASALRQQIRTPMIIQQGLELRTLDGRPVDFRLLCHRARHNDWRVTSAVARVAPPDQFVANLARGGELMAVNDVLRKWYTRADAFQQKQLLKEIALESAAVLASEAEGLYGEFGVDLAIDIHGQPWIIEVNTKPSKQTDMAASYQSVRPSAKAIIDYSLTLMEEKE
;
A
#
# COMPACT_ATOMS: atom_id res chain seq x y z
N MET A 1 -19.82 12.83 -33.25
CA MET A 1 -19.38 11.51 -32.73
C MET A 1 -18.83 11.76 -31.33
N SER A 2 -19.31 11.07 -30.30
CA SER A 2 -18.74 11.19 -28.94
C SER A 2 -17.27 10.74 -28.99
N LYS A 3 -16.37 11.52 -28.38
CA LYS A 3 -14.94 11.16 -28.26
C LYS A 3 -14.85 9.81 -27.53
N GLN A 4 -14.08 8.87 -28.06
CA GLN A 4 -13.90 7.58 -27.41
C GLN A 4 -13.13 7.77 -26.10
N ARG A 5 -13.79 7.47 -24.97
CA ARG A 5 -13.19 7.51 -23.64
C ARG A 5 -12.07 6.49 -23.53
N THR A 6 -10.89 6.94 -23.08
CA THR A 6 -9.64 6.17 -23.11
C THR A 6 -8.97 6.14 -21.75
N MET A 7 -8.60 4.94 -21.29
CA MET A 7 -7.85 4.72 -20.06
C MET A 7 -6.54 3.96 -20.33
N ALA A 8 -5.46 4.45 -19.73
CA ALA A 8 -4.18 3.75 -19.70
C ALA A 8 -3.82 3.26 -18.29
N VAL A 9 -3.11 2.13 -18.21
CA VAL A 9 -2.39 1.71 -17.01
C VAL A 9 -0.90 1.86 -17.27
N LEU A 10 -0.21 2.64 -16.42
CA LEU A 10 1.25 2.74 -16.46
C LEU A 10 1.90 1.71 -15.55
N THR A 11 2.81 0.92 -16.09
CA THR A 11 3.59 -0.09 -15.34
C THR A 11 4.96 -0.31 -15.98
N GLU A 12 5.88 -0.92 -15.25
CA GLU A 12 7.06 -1.51 -15.86
C GLU A 12 6.66 -2.70 -16.75
N ILE A 13 7.21 -2.74 -17.97
CA ILE A 13 6.94 -3.78 -18.97
C ILE A 13 8.26 -4.45 -19.32
N ASN A 14 8.29 -5.78 -19.19
CA ASN A 14 9.38 -6.59 -19.71
C ASN A 14 8.96 -7.15 -21.07
N GLU A 15 9.62 -6.68 -22.13
CA GLU A 15 9.46 -7.22 -23.48
C GLU A 15 10.41 -8.41 -23.61
N THR A 16 9.87 -9.63 -23.58
CA THR A 16 10.59 -10.81 -24.07
C THR A 16 10.21 -11.03 -25.54
N SER A 17 11.04 -11.76 -26.29
CA SER A 17 10.93 -11.92 -27.75
C SER A 17 9.59 -12.44 -28.27
N GLU A 18 8.70 -12.94 -27.41
CA GLU A 18 7.41 -13.52 -27.84
C GLU A 18 6.17 -12.90 -27.19
N ARG A 19 6.24 -12.29 -25.98
CA ARG A 19 5.08 -11.72 -25.27
C ARG A 19 5.47 -10.61 -24.29
N ALA A 20 4.55 -9.66 -24.09
CA ALA A 20 4.67 -8.66 -23.04
C ALA A 20 4.27 -9.22 -21.67
N ALA A 21 5.10 -8.94 -20.67
CA ALA A 21 4.84 -9.27 -19.28
C ALA A 21 4.80 -8.01 -18.42
N PHE A 22 3.78 -7.91 -17.56
CA PHE A 22 3.54 -6.75 -16.68
C PHE A 22 3.86 -7.09 -15.21
N GLY A 23 4.75 -8.05 -14.99
CA GLY A 23 5.14 -8.53 -13.67
C GLY A 23 3.94 -8.96 -12.81
N SER A 24 3.92 -8.49 -11.56
CA SER A 24 2.93 -8.89 -10.55
C SER A 24 1.48 -8.49 -10.84
N ILE A 25 1.25 -7.61 -11.82
CA ILE A 25 -0.09 -7.11 -12.16
C ILE A 25 -0.61 -7.64 -13.49
N HIS A 26 0.08 -8.57 -14.15
CA HIS A 26 -0.31 -9.05 -15.48
C HIS A 26 -1.78 -9.52 -15.56
N HIS A 27 -2.17 -10.46 -14.70
CA HIS A 27 -3.56 -10.92 -14.61
C HIS A 27 -4.54 -9.81 -14.21
N PHE A 28 -4.09 -8.91 -13.33
CA PHE A 28 -4.92 -7.77 -12.93
C PHE A 28 -5.19 -6.82 -14.11
N CYS A 29 -4.23 -6.64 -15.03
CA CYS A 29 -4.46 -5.90 -16.27
C CYS A 29 -5.44 -6.62 -17.21
N GLU A 30 -5.47 -7.96 -17.24
CA GLU A 30 -6.45 -8.72 -18.03
C GLU A 30 -7.87 -8.52 -17.48
N GLU A 31 -8.02 -8.52 -16.16
CA GLU A 31 -9.28 -8.22 -15.48
C GLU A 31 -9.76 -6.79 -15.77
N LEU A 32 -8.85 -5.81 -15.71
CA LEU A 32 -9.15 -4.42 -16.07
C LEU A 32 -9.59 -4.31 -17.53
N ALA A 33 -8.87 -4.92 -18.46
CA ALA A 33 -9.22 -4.90 -19.88
C ALA A 33 -10.57 -5.57 -20.15
N ALA A 34 -10.83 -6.72 -19.53
CA ALA A 34 -12.10 -7.44 -19.67
C ALA A 34 -13.29 -6.61 -19.18
N TYR A 35 -13.14 -5.87 -18.07
CA TYR A 35 -14.20 -5.03 -17.54
C TYR A 35 -14.32 -3.68 -18.26
N ALA A 36 -13.20 -3.06 -18.65
CA ALA A 36 -13.18 -1.85 -19.48
C ALA A 36 -13.95 -2.07 -20.80
N ARG A 37 -13.73 -3.21 -21.46
CA ARG A 37 -14.49 -3.59 -22.67
C ARG A 37 -16.00 -3.68 -22.41
N LYS A 38 -16.41 -4.26 -21.29
CA LYS A 38 -17.84 -4.32 -20.88
C LYS A 38 -18.45 -2.93 -20.64
N ARG A 39 -17.62 -1.94 -20.32
CA ARG A 39 -18.03 -0.56 -20.06
C ARG A 39 -17.85 0.38 -21.26
N GLY A 40 -17.45 -0.16 -22.42
CA GLY A 40 -17.23 0.63 -23.63
C GLY A 40 -15.99 1.54 -23.57
N LEU A 41 -15.06 1.26 -22.67
CA LEU A 41 -13.84 2.06 -22.47
C LEU A 41 -12.69 1.50 -23.31
N PHE A 42 -12.00 2.37 -24.06
CA PHE A 42 -10.76 1.97 -24.72
C PHE A 42 -9.66 1.85 -23.66
N PHE A 43 -9.06 0.66 -23.55
CA PHE A 43 -8.09 0.34 -22.51
C PHE A 43 -6.78 -0.17 -23.12
N TYR A 44 -5.66 0.34 -22.58
CA TYR A 44 -4.33 -0.19 -22.89
C TYR A 44 -3.38 -0.11 -21.69
N VAL A 45 -2.32 -0.91 -21.73
CA VAL A 45 -1.22 -0.87 -20.76
C VAL A 45 0.01 -0.28 -21.43
N SER A 46 0.73 0.61 -20.76
CA SER A 46 1.94 1.21 -21.32
C SER A 46 3.02 1.38 -20.25
N SER A 47 4.27 1.54 -20.70
CA SER A 47 5.38 1.99 -19.86
C SER A 47 5.56 3.50 -20.07
N PRO A 48 6.31 4.21 -19.21
CA PRO A 48 6.50 5.65 -19.41
C PRO A 48 7.12 6.02 -20.77
N ALA A 49 8.07 5.21 -21.26
CA ALA A 49 8.68 5.42 -22.57
C ALA A 49 7.69 5.17 -23.72
N LEU A 50 6.99 4.03 -23.68
CA LEU A 50 6.00 3.69 -24.72
C LEU A 50 4.83 4.68 -24.76
N TYR A 51 4.40 5.21 -23.61
CA TYR A 51 3.35 6.22 -23.56
C TYR A 51 3.75 7.49 -24.31
N LEU A 52 4.99 7.96 -24.14
CA LEU A 52 5.52 9.13 -24.86
C LEU A 52 5.67 8.88 -26.37
N GLU A 53 5.87 7.63 -26.78
CA GLU A 53 5.90 7.20 -28.18
C GLU A 53 4.49 7.02 -28.78
N GLY A 54 3.41 7.14 -28.00
CA GLY A 54 2.04 6.87 -28.46
C GLY A 54 1.76 5.38 -28.64
N VAL A 55 2.48 4.52 -27.92
CA VAL A 55 2.42 3.06 -28.04
C VAL A 55 1.90 2.42 -26.74
N GLY A 56 1.12 1.36 -26.89
CA GLY A 56 0.57 0.59 -25.78
C GLY A 56 0.27 -0.86 -26.14
N TYR A 57 0.00 -1.65 -25.11
CA TYR A 57 -0.45 -3.03 -25.23
C TYR A 57 -1.96 -3.12 -25.01
N GLN A 58 -2.65 -3.66 -25.99
CA GLN A 58 -4.10 -3.88 -25.94
C GLN A 58 -4.40 -5.38 -25.79
N TRP A 59 -5.39 -5.70 -24.96
CA TRP A 59 -5.86 -7.07 -24.78
C TRP A 59 -6.81 -7.47 -25.91
N THR A 60 -6.51 -8.58 -26.57
CA THR A 60 -7.31 -9.17 -27.66
C THR A 60 -7.53 -10.66 -27.41
N GLU A 61 -8.26 -11.35 -28.28
CA GLU A 61 -8.46 -12.80 -28.17
C GLU A 61 -7.14 -13.60 -28.30
N SER A 62 -6.16 -13.04 -29.02
CA SER A 62 -4.81 -13.60 -29.12
C SER A 62 -3.87 -13.16 -27.98
N GLY A 63 -4.38 -12.45 -26.97
CA GLY A 63 -3.62 -11.90 -25.85
C GLY A 63 -3.19 -10.44 -26.05
N TRP A 64 -2.14 -10.01 -25.34
CA TRP A 64 -1.60 -8.65 -25.40
C TRP A 64 -0.85 -8.39 -26.72
N GLY A 65 -1.28 -7.38 -27.47
CA GLY A 65 -0.59 -6.94 -28.70
C GLY A 65 -0.15 -5.47 -28.61
N LYS A 66 1.09 -5.19 -29.03
CA LYS A 66 1.65 -3.83 -29.12
C LYS A 66 1.03 -3.09 -30.31
N ARG A 67 0.52 -1.88 -30.09
CA ARG A 67 -0.17 -1.05 -31.09
C ARG A 67 0.06 0.43 -30.81
N ASP A 68 -0.11 1.25 -31.83
CA ASP A 68 -0.33 2.68 -31.66
C ASP A 68 -1.66 2.90 -30.93
N VAL A 69 -1.68 3.83 -29.99
CA VAL A 69 -2.81 4.11 -29.11
C VAL A 69 -3.09 5.61 -29.06
N PRO A 70 -4.36 6.02 -28.89
CA PRO A 70 -4.68 7.42 -28.71
C PRO A 70 -4.22 7.92 -27.33
N PRO A 71 -4.12 9.26 -27.13
CA PRO A 71 -3.97 9.86 -25.82
C PRO A 71 -5.00 9.36 -24.81
N ALA A 72 -4.60 9.17 -23.56
CA ALA A 72 -5.50 8.73 -22.51
C ALA A 72 -6.20 9.90 -21.81
N ASP A 73 -7.51 9.79 -21.62
CA ASP A 73 -8.26 10.73 -20.79
C ASP A 73 -7.92 10.53 -19.29
N VAL A 74 -7.69 9.27 -18.90
CA VAL A 74 -7.28 8.90 -17.53
C VAL A 74 -6.14 7.88 -17.56
N VAL A 75 -5.12 8.12 -16.73
CA VAL A 75 -4.00 7.25 -16.49
C VAL A 75 -4.01 6.75 -15.04
N TYR A 76 -4.03 5.44 -14.87
CA TYR A 76 -3.78 4.81 -13.58
C TYR A 76 -2.28 4.54 -13.43
N ASN A 77 -1.62 5.29 -12.54
CA ASN A 77 -0.21 5.04 -12.26
C ASN A 77 -0.04 3.78 -11.40
N ARG A 78 0.56 2.75 -11.97
CA ARG A 78 0.97 1.51 -11.28
C ARG A 78 2.42 1.12 -11.48
N LEU A 79 3.30 2.10 -11.61
CA LEU A 79 4.73 1.88 -11.42
C LEU A 79 5.02 1.33 -10.03
N HIS A 80 5.93 0.36 -9.94
CA HIS A 80 6.41 -0.24 -8.69
C HIS A 80 7.70 0.46 -8.18
N SER A 81 8.38 1.18 -9.07
CA SER A 81 9.64 1.87 -8.80
C SER A 81 9.45 3.33 -8.41
N ARG A 82 9.70 3.65 -7.13
CA ARG A 82 9.81 5.04 -6.63
C ARG A 82 10.89 5.85 -7.36
N LYS A 83 11.96 5.20 -7.83
CA LYS A 83 13.03 5.86 -8.59
C LYS A 83 12.53 6.29 -9.97
N LEU A 84 11.72 5.46 -10.62
CA LEU A 84 11.17 5.75 -11.93
C LEU A 84 10.17 6.91 -11.87
N GLU A 85 9.31 6.98 -10.84
CA GLU A 85 8.41 8.13 -10.61
C GLU A 85 9.14 9.45 -10.35
N ARG A 86 10.43 9.41 -9.98
CA ARG A 86 11.27 10.59 -9.76
C ARG A 86 12.21 10.88 -10.93
N SER A 87 12.06 10.16 -12.03
CA SER A 87 12.94 10.29 -13.19
C SER A 87 12.51 11.45 -14.11
N PRO A 88 13.45 12.03 -14.89
CA PRO A 88 13.10 13.02 -15.92
C PRO A 88 12.09 12.50 -16.93
N LEU A 89 12.16 11.22 -17.30
CA LEU A 89 11.22 10.55 -18.20
C LEU A 89 9.78 10.62 -17.67
N PHE A 90 9.58 10.41 -16.36
CA PHE A 90 8.26 10.51 -15.77
C PHE A 90 7.76 11.96 -15.71
N ALA A 91 8.65 12.94 -15.49
CA ALA A 91 8.30 14.35 -15.57
C ALA A 91 7.85 14.76 -16.98
N GLU A 92 8.52 14.27 -18.02
CA GLU A 92 8.13 14.48 -19.42
C GLU A 92 6.75 13.85 -19.71
N LEU A 93 6.50 12.63 -19.21
CA LEU A 93 5.19 12.00 -19.33
C LEU A 93 4.08 12.83 -18.68
N LEU A 94 4.32 13.39 -17.49
CA LEU A 94 3.33 14.24 -16.82
C LEU A 94 3.06 15.54 -17.63
N ALA A 95 4.09 16.13 -18.23
CA ALA A 95 3.95 17.28 -19.11
C ALA A 95 3.11 16.92 -20.35
N ARG A 96 3.42 15.81 -21.03
CA ARG A 96 2.63 15.32 -22.18
C ARG A 96 1.17 15.07 -21.78
N LEU A 97 0.93 14.39 -20.66
CA LEU A 97 -0.42 14.11 -20.18
C LEU A 97 -1.21 15.39 -19.91
N ALA A 98 -0.55 16.43 -19.37
CA ALA A 98 -1.18 17.73 -19.15
C ALA A 98 -1.52 18.44 -20.47
N GLU A 99 -0.63 18.41 -21.47
CA GLU A 99 -0.90 18.93 -22.82
C GLU A 99 -2.09 18.23 -23.50
N GLU A 100 -2.22 16.92 -23.29
CA GLU A 100 -3.32 16.09 -23.79
C GLU A 100 -4.63 16.28 -23.01
N ASN A 101 -4.62 17.11 -21.97
CA ASN A 101 -5.71 17.28 -21.03
C ASN A 101 -6.14 15.91 -20.44
N GLY A 102 -5.18 15.05 -20.10
CA GLY A 102 -5.41 13.80 -19.39
C GLY A 102 -5.27 13.97 -17.88
N MET A 103 -5.76 13.00 -17.11
CA MET A 103 -5.65 12.98 -15.64
C MET A 103 -4.89 11.74 -15.18
N MET A 104 -4.09 11.86 -14.12
CA MET A 104 -3.43 10.71 -13.50
C MET A 104 -3.87 10.56 -12.05
N PHE A 105 -4.27 9.35 -11.65
CA PHE A 105 -4.52 9.03 -10.25
C PHE A 105 -3.54 7.99 -9.70
N ASN A 106 -3.42 7.97 -8.37
CA ASN A 106 -2.32 7.37 -7.62
C ASN A 106 -0.95 7.94 -8.05
N HIS A 107 -0.93 9.28 -8.22
CA HIS A 107 0.12 10.06 -8.88
C HIS A 107 1.54 9.71 -8.42
N ARG A 108 1.76 9.57 -7.10
CA ARG A 108 3.05 9.17 -6.53
C ARG A 108 2.91 8.28 -5.31
N PHE A 109 4.01 7.64 -4.91
CA PHE A 109 4.09 7.05 -3.59
C PHE A 109 4.15 8.11 -2.47
N LEU A 110 3.43 7.83 -1.37
CA LEU A 110 3.62 8.51 -0.09
C LEU A 110 4.67 7.75 0.74
N HIS A 111 5.40 8.46 1.61
CA HIS A 111 6.33 7.85 2.55
C HIS A 111 5.76 7.83 3.97
N LYS A 112 6.29 6.98 4.85
CA LYS A 112 5.68 6.72 6.18
C LYS A 112 5.55 7.99 7.03
N TRP A 113 6.58 8.83 7.03
CA TRP A 113 6.55 10.09 7.76
C TRP A 113 5.50 11.08 7.23
N GLU A 114 5.33 11.19 5.92
CA GLU A 114 4.33 12.06 5.31
C GLU A 114 2.91 11.60 5.67
N VAL A 115 2.64 10.29 5.57
CA VAL A 115 1.36 9.71 5.99
C VAL A 115 1.07 10.02 7.46
N HIS A 116 2.07 9.84 8.35
CA HIS A 116 1.91 10.16 9.76
C HIS A 116 1.63 11.65 9.99
N CYS A 117 2.37 12.57 9.36
CA CYS A 117 2.12 14.00 9.49
C CYS A 117 0.72 14.40 9.02
N HIS A 118 0.21 13.79 7.94
CA HIS A 118 -1.16 14.03 7.49
C HIS A 118 -2.17 13.54 8.53
N PHE A 119 -1.98 12.34 9.08
CA PHE A 119 -2.88 11.82 10.12
C PHE A 119 -2.81 12.59 11.45
N GLU A 120 -1.63 13.08 11.85
CA GLU A 120 -1.45 13.84 13.09
C GLU A 120 -2.25 15.17 13.08
N ARG A 121 -2.65 15.69 11.91
CA ARG A 121 -3.51 16.88 11.81
C ARG A 121 -4.99 16.60 12.09
N HIS A 122 -5.37 15.32 12.18
CA HIS A 122 -6.76 14.89 12.30
C HIS A 122 -6.95 14.14 13.62
N GLU A 123 -7.38 14.87 14.65
CA GLU A 123 -7.44 14.39 16.05
C GLU A 123 -8.21 13.07 16.24
N TYR A 124 -9.26 12.84 15.44
CA TYR A 124 -10.06 11.62 15.51
C TYR A 124 -9.30 10.36 15.08
N LEU A 125 -8.17 10.49 14.37
CA LEU A 125 -7.29 9.36 14.04
C LEU A 125 -6.26 9.10 15.14
N HIS A 126 -5.94 10.06 16.02
CA HIS A 126 -4.88 9.92 17.03
C HIS A 126 -4.99 8.67 17.90
N PRO A 127 -6.18 8.24 18.36
CA PRO A 127 -6.31 7.00 19.15
C PRO A 127 -5.86 5.74 18.41
N HIS A 128 -5.76 5.82 17.08
CA HIS A 128 -5.39 4.71 16.20
C HIS A 128 -3.96 4.84 15.66
N LEU A 129 -3.20 5.86 16.06
CA LEU A 129 -1.83 6.07 15.59
C LEU A 129 -0.82 5.66 16.67
N PRO A 130 0.10 4.73 16.38
CA PRO A 130 1.22 4.50 17.29
C PRO A 130 2.06 5.78 17.39
N LYS A 131 2.56 6.08 18.60
CA LYS A 131 3.46 7.23 18.77
C LYS A 131 4.65 7.09 17.82
N THR A 132 4.89 8.12 17.03
CA THR A 132 5.85 8.09 15.92
C THR A 132 6.62 9.41 15.88
N ALA A 133 7.90 9.35 15.58
CA ALA A 133 8.74 10.52 15.36
C ALA A 133 9.77 10.25 14.27
N LEU A 134 10.37 11.32 13.72
CA LEU A 134 11.60 11.17 12.94
C LEU A 134 12.75 10.78 13.86
N TRP A 135 13.50 9.76 13.47
CA TRP A 135 14.70 9.38 14.19
C TRP A 135 15.84 10.37 13.89
N SER A 136 16.19 11.18 14.88
CA SER A 136 17.23 12.22 14.79
C SER A 136 18.51 11.86 15.53
N GLY A 137 18.61 10.65 16.07
CA GLY A 137 19.81 10.15 16.76
C GLY A 137 19.51 9.52 18.12
N GLN A 138 20.48 9.60 19.02
CA GLN A 138 20.48 8.89 20.30
C GLN A 138 19.40 9.37 21.27
N HIS A 139 19.25 10.69 21.45
CA HIS A 139 18.28 11.22 22.40
C HIS A 139 16.84 10.78 22.10
N THR A 140 16.44 10.82 20.83
CA THR A 140 15.13 10.34 20.37
C THR A 140 14.97 8.83 20.59
N LEU A 141 16.05 8.06 20.46
CA LEU A 141 16.04 6.62 20.70
C LEU A 141 15.86 6.29 22.19
N GLU A 142 16.60 6.98 23.07
CA GLU A 142 16.48 6.88 24.53
C GLU A 142 15.04 7.20 24.97
N ALA A 143 14.52 8.35 24.56
CA ALA A 143 13.17 8.79 24.95
C ALA A 143 12.07 7.77 24.58
N PHE A 144 12.19 7.10 23.43
CA PHE A 144 11.23 6.07 23.03
C PHE A 144 11.42 4.74 23.77
N LEU A 145 12.66 4.34 24.05
CA LEU A 145 12.94 3.11 24.80
C LEU A 145 12.52 3.23 26.27
N ASP A 146 12.65 4.41 26.86
CA ASP A 146 12.17 4.70 28.21
C ASP A 146 10.64 4.72 28.28
N ALA A 147 9.97 5.21 27.22
CA ALA A 147 8.52 5.36 27.18
C ALA A 147 7.77 4.08 26.80
N PHE A 148 8.39 3.16 26.05
CA PHE A 148 7.70 2.02 25.47
C PHE A 148 8.46 0.69 25.66
N PRO A 149 7.76 -0.43 25.97
CA PRO A 149 8.40 -1.74 26.14
C PRO A 149 9.13 -2.25 24.89
N SER A 150 8.70 -1.79 23.71
CA SER A 150 9.36 -2.08 22.45
C SER A 150 9.27 -0.90 21.50
N VAL A 151 10.28 -0.77 20.66
CA VAL A 151 10.45 0.35 19.73
C VAL A 151 10.87 -0.18 18.37
N PHE A 152 10.28 0.35 17.31
CA PHE A 152 10.64 0.03 15.94
C PHE A 152 11.34 1.20 15.25
N LEU A 153 12.50 0.94 14.66
CA LEU A 153 13.08 1.83 13.65
C LEU A 153 12.70 1.31 12.26
N LYS A 154 12.05 2.16 11.46
CA LYS A 154 11.56 1.81 10.12
C LYS A 154 12.05 2.84 9.10
N PRO A 155 12.56 2.44 7.92
CA PRO A 155 12.90 3.37 6.85
C PRO A 155 11.66 4.14 6.39
N ILE A 156 11.77 5.46 6.19
CA ILE A 156 10.62 6.24 5.70
C ILE A 156 10.22 5.79 4.28
N TYR A 157 11.23 5.40 3.49
CA TYR A 157 11.09 4.81 2.17
C TYR A 157 11.35 3.31 2.29
N GLY A 158 10.31 2.50 2.14
CA GLY A 158 10.44 1.05 2.22
C GLY A 158 9.10 0.35 2.10
N SER A 159 9.16 -0.94 1.80
CA SER A 159 8.00 -1.82 1.69
C SER A 159 8.37 -3.22 2.20
N GLN A 160 7.37 -4.07 2.42
CA GLN A 160 7.54 -5.50 2.73
C GLN A 160 8.33 -5.78 4.03
N GLY A 161 8.28 -4.85 4.99
CA GLY A 161 8.92 -5.02 6.29
C GLY A 161 10.45 -5.18 6.25
N ARG A 162 11.13 -4.72 5.18
CA ARG A 162 12.60 -4.78 5.07
C ARG A 162 13.25 -3.58 5.76
N GLY A 163 14.43 -3.81 6.34
CA GLY A 163 15.22 -2.77 7.01
C GLY A 163 14.61 -2.29 8.33
N ILE A 164 13.68 -3.06 8.90
CA ILE A 164 13.07 -2.75 10.20
C ILE A 164 13.93 -3.32 11.31
N PHE A 165 14.20 -2.51 12.32
CA PHE A 165 14.83 -2.91 13.58
C PHE A 165 13.79 -2.86 14.69
N CYS A 166 13.77 -3.88 15.54
CA CYS A 166 12.99 -3.92 16.78
C CYS A 166 13.97 -3.83 17.95
N LEU A 167 13.73 -2.90 18.86
CA LEU A 167 14.55 -2.65 20.03
C LEU A 167 13.72 -2.84 21.31
N GLN A 168 14.31 -3.49 22.30
CA GLN A 168 13.67 -3.77 23.59
C GLN A 168 14.73 -3.78 24.71
N HIS A 169 14.35 -3.31 25.89
CA HIS A 169 15.16 -3.54 27.09
C HIS A 169 15.19 -5.03 27.47
N SER A 170 16.32 -5.46 28.02
CA SER A 170 16.57 -6.81 28.54
C SER A 170 17.50 -6.72 29.74
N ASP A 171 17.63 -7.81 30.50
CA ASP A 171 18.51 -7.86 31.67
C ASP A 171 19.99 -7.60 31.32
N ASP A 172 20.42 -7.97 30.12
CA ASP A 172 21.80 -7.84 29.63
C ASP A 172 22.08 -6.54 28.86
N GLY A 173 21.09 -5.64 28.77
CA GLY A 173 21.17 -4.38 28.03
C GLY A 173 20.02 -4.20 27.03
N ILE A 174 20.32 -3.70 25.82
CA ILE A 174 19.31 -3.42 24.80
C ILE A 174 19.42 -4.46 23.69
N CYS A 175 18.35 -5.23 23.49
CA CYS A 175 18.21 -6.20 22.42
C CYS A 175 17.81 -5.49 21.12
N LEU A 176 18.53 -5.78 20.05
CA LEU A 176 18.23 -5.34 18.69
C LEU A 176 18.00 -6.55 17.79
N ARG A 177 16.80 -6.63 17.21
CA ARG A 177 16.40 -7.65 16.24
C ARG A 177 16.20 -7.01 14.88
N HIS A 178 16.74 -7.63 13.83
CA HIS A 178 16.53 -7.20 12.47
C HIS A 178 15.44 -8.01 11.79
N SER A 179 14.54 -7.35 11.07
CA SER A 179 13.41 -7.99 10.37
C SER A 179 13.80 -9.12 9.41
N THR A 180 15.00 -9.15 8.87
CA THR A 180 15.46 -10.20 7.94
C THR A 180 16.52 -11.13 8.55
N SER A 181 16.83 -11.00 9.83
CA SER A 181 17.80 -11.84 10.51
C SER A 181 17.14 -12.56 11.68
N ALA A 182 17.45 -13.85 11.85
CA ALA A 182 17.12 -14.57 13.06
C ALA A 182 18.04 -14.20 14.25
N SER A 183 19.14 -13.47 13.99
CA SER A 183 20.07 -13.06 15.03
C SER A 183 19.55 -11.86 15.84
N THR A 184 19.73 -11.95 17.15
CA THR A 184 19.53 -10.86 18.10
C THR A 184 20.91 -10.36 18.53
N ALA A 185 21.15 -9.06 18.37
CA ALA A 185 22.33 -8.41 18.94
C ALA A 185 21.97 -7.78 20.29
N VAL A 186 22.88 -7.83 21.25
CA VAL A 186 22.69 -7.21 22.57
C VAL A 186 23.75 -6.13 22.77
N TYR A 187 23.32 -4.95 23.16
CA TYR A 187 24.18 -3.80 23.42
C TYR A 187 24.09 -3.38 24.89
N ARG A 188 25.23 -3.35 25.58
CA ARG A 188 25.30 -3.01 27.01
C ARG A 188 25.19 -1.52 27.32
N SER A 189 25.32 -0.65 26.32
CA SER A 189 25.17 0.79 26.47
C SER A 189 24.46 1.41 25.28
N MET A 190 23.81 2.55 25.54
CA MET A 190 23.12 3.30 24.49
C MET A 190 24.08 3.84 23.44
N ASP A 191 25.28 4.28 23.84
CA ASP A 191 26.30 4.77 22.90
C ASP A 191 26.73 3.69 21.90
N ALA A 192 26.91 2.44 22.38
CA ALA A 192 27.30 1.32 21.53
C ALA A 192 26.19 0.99 20.51
N LEU A 193 24.93 0.97 20.97
CA LEU A 193 23.76 0.78 20.11
C LEU A 193 23.64 1.89 19.06
N ALA A 194 23.70 3.15 19.50
CA ALA A 194 23.57 4.32 18.62
C ALA A 194 24.70 4.35 17.57
N SER A 195 25.92 4.00 17.96
CA SER A 195 27.07 3.88 17.03
C SER A 195 26.82 2.78 15.99
N ALA A 196 26.39 1.60 16.41
CA ALA A 196 26.09 0.49 15.48
C ALA A 196 24.97 0.85 14.50
N LEU A 197 23.89 1.47 14.99
CA LEU A 197 22.78 1.93 14.16
C LEU A 197 23.24 2.99 13.14
N ARG A 198 24.07 3.97 13.54
CA ARG A 198 24.61 4.99 12.63
C ARG A 198 25.52 4.42 11.55
N GLN A 199 26.19 3.29 11.80
CA GLN A 199 27.00 2.61 10.80
C GLN A 199 26.17 1.84 9.78
N GLN A 200 25.06 1.23 10.24
CA GLN A 200 24.18 0.41 9.39
C GLN A 200 23.14 1.22 8.63
N ILE A 201 22.61 2.28 9.24
CA ILE A 201 21.51 3.06 8.67
C ILE A 201 22.07 4.24 7.87
N ARG A 202 21.72 4.26 6.57
CA ARG A 202 22.10 5.31 5.61
C ARG A 202 20.92 6.10 5.06
N THR A 203 19.71 5.74 5.46
CA THR A 203 18.46 6.33 4.98
C THR A 203 17.68 6.95 6.14
N PRO A 204 16.86 7.97 5.89
CA PRO A 204 16.01 8.52 6.95
C PRO A 204 15.06 7.44 7.51
N MET A 205 14.89 7.45 8.83
CA MET A 205 14.05 6.50 9.56
C MET A 205 13.00 7.24 10.39
N ILE A 206 11.89 6.58 10.63
CA ILE A 206 11.00 6.88 11.75
C ILE A 206 11.33 5.95 12.92
N ILE A 207 11.13 6.46 14.13
CA ILE A 207 11.02 5.68 15.35
C ILE A 207 9.54 5.59 15.71
N GLN A 208 9.09 4.41 16.12
CA GLN A 208 7.67 4.16 16.37
C GLN A 208 7.49 3.24 17.58
N GLN A 209 6.50 3.55 18.40
CA GLN A 209 6.02 2.70 19.49
C GLN A 209 5.74 1.29 18.96
N GLY A 210 6.28 0.28 19.64
CA GLY A 210 5.89 -1.09 19.45
C GLY A 210 4.58 -1.40 20.16
N LEU A 211 3.76 -2.23 19.52
CA LEU A 211 2.41 -2.55 19.96
C LEU A 211 2.34 -4.03 20.34
N GLU A 212 1.67 -4.33 21.44
CA GLU A 212 1.35 -5.70 21.83
C GLU A 212 0.11 -6.16 21.06
N LEU A 213 0.34 -6.66 19.85
CA LEU A 213 -0.72 -7.05 18.93
C LEU A 213 -1.33 -8.40 19.28
N ARG A 214 -2.65 -8.54 19.07
CA ARG A 214 -3.32 -9.84 19.12
C ARG A 214 -2.71 -10.79 18.09
N THR A 215 -2.59 -12.04 18.53
CA THR A 215 -2.08 -13.13 17.72
C THR A 215 -3.15 -14.18 17.49
N LEU A 216 -2.96 -14.96 16.44
CA LEU A 216 -3.72 -16.19 16.21
C LEU A 216 -2.75 -17.36 16.31
N ASP A 217 -2.94 -18.21 17.33
CA ASP A 217 -2.04 -19.33 17.62
C ASP A 217 -0.57 -18.87 17.79
N GLY A 218 -0.36 -17.73 18.47
CA GLY A 218 0.96 -17.13 18.66
C GLY A 218 1.52 -16.38 17.44
N ARG A 219 0.82 -16.40 16.30
CA ARG A 219 1.25 -15.74 15.06
C ARG A 219 0.66 -14.32 14.95
N PRO A 220 1.46 -13.28 14.68
CA PRO A 220 0.95 -11.94 14.45
C PRO A 220 -0.11 -11.88 13.35
N VAL A 221 -1.11 -11.01 13.54
CA VAL A 221 -2.19 -10.81 12.57
C VAL A 221 -2.38 -9.33 12.28
N ASP A 222 -2.51 -9.00 11.00
CA ASP A 222 -3.01 -7.70 10.55
C ASP A 222 -4.20 -7.87 9.58
N PHE A 223 -4.92 -6.78 9.35
CA PHE A 223 -6.07 -6.69 8.47
C PHE A 223 -5.74 -5.71 7.34
N ARG A 224 -5.74 -6.19 6.10
CA ARG A 224 -5.62 -5.37 4.90
C ARG A 224 -7.00 -5.00 4.40
N LEU A 225 -7.30 -3.71 4.35
CA LEU A 225 -8.50 -3.18 3.72
C LEU A 225 -8.09 -2.40 2.47
N LEU A 226 -8.69 -2.75 1.32
CA LEU A 226 -8.50 -2.03 0.06
C LEU A 226 -9.62 -1.00 -0.10
N CYS A 227 -9.25 0.27 0.04
CA CYS A 227 -10.13 1.41 -0.13
C CYS A 227 -9.99 1.93 -1.56
N HIS A 228 -11.12 2.12 -2.24
CA HIS A 228 -11.17 2.71 -3.58
C HIS A 228 -12.12 3.90 -3.58
N ARG A 229 -11.75 4.92 -4.33
CA ARG A 229 -12.60 6.09 -4.52
C ARG A 229 -13.79 5.73 -5.42
N ALA A 230 -14.94 6.26 -5.05
CA ALA A 230 -16.21 6.10 -5.74
C ALA A 230 -16.66 7.48 -6.27
N ARG A 231 -17.91 7.55 -6.76
CA ARG A 231 -18.53 8.81 -7.20
C ARG A 231 -18.64 9.81 -6.04
N HIS A 232 -18.67 11.10 -6.38
CA HIS A 232 -18.86 12.20 -5.43
C HIS A 232 -17.78 12.27 -4.33
N ASN A 233 -16.56 11.83 -4.64
CA ASN A 233 -15.43 11.80 -3.71
C ASN A 233 -15.59 10.89 -2.49
N ASP A 234 -16.57 9.98 -2.51
CA ASP A 234 -16.73 8.96 -1.48
C ASP A 234 -15.65 7.87 -1.57
N TRP A 235 -15.41 7.18 -0.46
CA TRP A 235 -14.52 6.01 -0.39
C TRP A 235 -15.29 4.74 -0.03
N ARG A 236 -14.88 3.61 -0.59
CA ARG A 236 -15.47 2.29 -0.30
C ARG A 236 -14.39 1.23 -0.11
N VAL A 237 -14.62 0.34 0.84
CA VAL A 237 -13.80 -0.87 1.00
C VAL A 237 -14.28 -1.93 0.01
N THR A 238 -13.41 -2.31 -0.93
CA THR A 238 -13.72 -3.30 -1.99
C THR A 238 -13.20 -4.70 -1.66
N SER A 239 -12.21 -4.79 -0.77
CA SER A 239 -11.65 -6.04 -0.25
C SER A 239 -11.19 -5.84 1.19
N ALA A 240 -11.37 -6.86 2.02
CA ALA A 240 -10.86 -6.89 3.38
C ALA A 240 -10.42 -8.33 3.71
N VAL A 241 -9.16 -8.50 4.08
CA VAL A 241 -8.56 -9.79 4.40
C VAL A 241 -7.71 -9.71 5.66
N ALA A 242 -7.67 -10.78 6.43
CA ALA A 242 -6.72 -10.93 7.52
C ALA A 242 -5.47 -11.64 7.01
N ARG A 243 -4.29 -11.18 7.42
CA ARG A 243 -2.98 -11.75 7.09
C ARG A 243 -2.35 -12.27 8.37
N VAL A 244 -2.16 -13.57 8.45
CA VAL A 244 -1.52 -14.24 9.59
C VAL A 244 -0.07 -14.52 9.24
N ALA A 245 0.86 -14.09 10.08
CA ALA A 245 2.28 -14.30 9.84
C ALA A 245 2.64 -15.81 9.81
N PRO A 246 3.75 -16.19 9.16
CA PRO A 246 4.37 -17.50 9.40
C PRO A 246 4.78 -17.65 10.88
N PRO A 247 4.98 -18.89 11.37
CA PRO A 247 5.63 -19.12 12.66
C PRO A 247 6.96 -18.36 12.77
N ASP A 248 7.31 -17.94 14.00
CA ASP A 248 8.58 -17.29 14.37
C ASP A 248 8.88 -15.93 13.72
N GLN A 249 7.93 -15.33 12.99
CA GLN A 249 8.05 -13.96 12.48
C GLN A 249 7.27 -12.96 13.36
N PHE A 250 7.91 -11.84 13.69
CA PHE A 250 7.26 -10.75 14.44
C PHE A 250 6.50 -9.76 13.55
N VAL A 251 6.49 -9.96 12.21
CA VAL A 251 5.75 -9.12 11.26
C VAL A 251 4.82 -10.00 10.44
N ALA A 252 3.53 -9.69 10.46
CA ALA A 252 2.56 -10.24 9.51
C ALA A 252 2.82 -9.65 8.13
N ASN A 253 3.62 -10.34 7.31
CA ASN A 253 3.82 -9.93 5.93
C ASN A 253 3.58 -11.13 5.00
N LEU A 254 2.51 -11.03 4.23
CA LEU A 254 2.13 -12.04 3.25
C LEU A 254 3.19 -12.28 2.17
N ALA A 255 3.99 -11.25 1.81
CA ALA A 255 5.12 -11.41 0.90
C ALA A 255 6.21 -12.36 1.45
N ARG A 256 6.13 -12.75 2.73
CA ARG A 256 7.03 -13.70 3.40
C ARG A 256 6.36 -15.03 3.74
N GLY A 257 5.25 -15.37 3.07
CA GLY A 257 4.58 -16.67 3.21
C GLY A 257 3.49 -16.72 4.29
N GLY A 258 2.88 -15.58 4.62
CA GLY A 258 1.73 -15.55 5.53
C GLY A 258 0.48 -16.24 4.98
N GLU A 259 -0.46 -16.56 5.85
CA GLU A 259 -1.75 -17.15 5.51
C GLU A 259 -2.81 -16.04 5.33
N LEU A 260 -3.67 -16.17 4.31
CA LEU A 260 -4.81 -15.29 4.08
C LEU A 260 -6.08 -15.91 4.65
N MET A 261 -6.79 -15.15 5.48
CA MET A 261 -8.05 -15.57 6.07
C MET A 261 -9.14 -14.50 5.88
N ALA A 262 -10.41 -14.92 5.94
CA ALA A 262 -11.50 -13.96 5.99
C ALA A 262 -11.47 -13.21 7.34
N VAL A 263 -11.68 -11.89 7.30
CA VAL A 263 -11.69 -11.04 8.49
C VAL A 263 -12.66 -11.56 9.57
N ASN A 264 -13.84 -12.00 9.15
CA ASN A 264 -14.85 -12.53 10.06
C ASN A 264 -14.37 -13.80 10.80
N ASP A 265 -13.60 -14.66 10.12
CA ASP A 265 -13.15 -15.93 10.70
C ASP A 265 -12.12 -15.69 11.78
N VAL A 266 -11.22 -14.73 11.57
CA VAL A 266 -10.26 -14.31 12.59
C VAL A 266 -10.97 -13.62 13.76
N LEU A 267 -11.81 -12.63 13.49
CA LEU A 267 -12.46 -11.87 14.56
C LEU A 267 -13.37 -12.75 15.44
N ARG A 268 -14.05 -13.74 14.86
CA ARG A 268 -14.88 -14.70 15.62
C ARG A 268 -14.08 -15.65 16.51
N LYS A 269 -12.78 -15.81 16.30
CA LYS A 269 -11.90 -16.54 17.22
C LYS A 269 -11.51 -15.71 18.43
N TRP A 270 -11.59 -14.38 18.34
CA TRP A 270 -11.20 -13.45 19.40
C TRP A 270 -12.38 -12.86 20.17
N TYR A 271 -13.56 -12.81 19.56
CA TYR A 271 -14.71 -12.05 20.03
C TYR A 271 -16.02 -12.81 19.87
N THR A 272 -17.05 -12.39 20.60
CA THR A 272 -18.42 -12.84 20.34
C THR A 272 -18.86 -12.41 18.95
N ARG A 273 -19.95 -12.99 18.42
CA ARG A 273 -20.46 -12.64 17.08
C ARG A 273 -20.82 -11.15 16.95
N ALA A 274 -21.40 -10.57 18.00
CA ALA A 274 -21.79 -9.16 18.00
C ALA A 274 -20.56 -8.25 18.03
N ASP A 275 -19.61 -8.53 18.94
CA ASP A 275 -18.38 -7.76 19.07
C ASP A 275 -17.48 -7.88 17.83
N ALA A 276 -17.39 -9.06 17.22
CA ALA A 276 -16.69 -9.27 15.96
C ALA A 276 -17.29 -8.42 14.82
N PHE A 277 -18.61 -8.23 14.81
CA PHE A 277 -19.27 -7.36 13.84
C PHE A 277 -18.91 -5.89 14.08
N GLN A 278 -18.97 -5.42 15.33
CA GLN A 278 -18.61 -4.04 15.69
C GLN A 278 -17.14 -3.75 15.38
N GLN A 279 -16.24 -4.67 15.77
CA GLN A 279 -14.81 -4.54 15.49
C GLN A 279 -14.54 -4.45 13.98
N LYS A 280 -15.26 -5.22 13.17
CA LYS A 280 -15.15 -5.14 11.71
C LYS A 280 -15.64 -3.80 11.15
N GLN A 281 -16.72 -3.23 11.69
CA GLN A 281 -17.18 -1.90 11.25
C GLN A 281 -16.16 -0.84 11.63
N LEU A 282 -15.62 -0.89 12.85
CA LEU A 282 -14.59 0.03 13.30
C LEU A 282 -13.32 -0.03 12.42
N LEU A 283 -12.84 -1.23 12.09
CA LEU A 283 -11.72 -1.40 11.14
C LEU A 283 -12.03 -0.77 9.77
N LYS A 284 -13.27 -0.93 9.30
CA LYS A 284 -13.72 -0.36 8.02
C LYS A 284 -13.76 1.16 8.07
N GLU A 285 -14.31 1.73 9.12
CA GLU A 285 -14.40 3.18 9.35
C GLU A 285 -13.00 3.80 9.38
N ILE A 286 -12.10 3.27 10.21
CA ILE A 286 -10.70 3.75 10.29
C ILE A 286 -10.02 3.71 8.92
N ALA A 287 -10.23 2.64 8.14
CA ALA A 287 -9.62 2.53 6.81
C ALA A 287 -10.20 3.54 5.79
N LEU A 288 -11.50 3.83 5.86
CA LEU A 288 -12.14 4.83 5.01
C LEU A 288 -11.71 6.25 5.37
N GLU A 289 -11.69 6.57 6.66
CA GLU A 289 -11.19 7.86 7.15
C GLU A 289 -9.72 8.08 6.79
N SER A 290 -8.89 7.05 6.97
CA SER A 290 -7.48 7.08 6.54
C SER A 290 -7.35 7.38 5.04
N ALA A 291 -8.20 6.78 4.20
CA ALA A 291 -8.17 7.02 2.76
C ALA A 291 -8.66 8.43 2.40
N ALA A 292 -9.71 8.91 3.06
CA ALA A 292 -10.26 10.25 2.86
C ALA A 292 -9.24 11.33 3.23
N VAL A 293 -8.62 11.24 4.42
CA VAL A 293 -7.60 12.19 4.88
C VAL A 293 -6.40 12.24 3.94
N LEU A 294 -5.87 11.08 3.53
CA LEU A 294 -4.74 11.08 2.60
C LEU A 294 -5.11 11.63 1.23
N ALA A 295 -6.33 11.38 0.75
CA ALA A 295 -6.79 11.91 -0.52
C ALA A 295 -7.01 13.43 -0.49
N SER A 296 -7.31 14.02 0.67
CA SER A 296 -7.49 15.47 0.82
C SER A 296 -6.18 16.21 1.11
N GLU A 297 -5.27 15.61 1.90
CA GLU A 297 -4.04 16.28 2.35
C GLU A 297 -2.85 16.05 1.39
N ALA A 298 -2.80 14.90 0.71
CA ALA A 298 -1.67 14.58 -0.15
C ALA A 298 -1.78 15.26 -1.52
N GLU A 299 -0.63 15.70 -2.03
CA GLU A 299 -0.55 16.28 -3.36
C GLU A 299 -0.81 15.23 -4.46
N GLY A 300 -1.69 15.60 -5.40
CA GLY A 300 -2.07 14.77 -6.54
C GLY A 300 -3.35 13.98 -6.28
N LEU A 301 -3.82 13.28 -7.33
CA LEU A 301 -5.06 12.54 -7.26
C LEU A 301 -4.82 11.11 -6.79
N TYR A 302 -5.64 10.62 -5.87
CA TYR A 302 -5.60 9.24 -5.36
C TYR A 302 -6.98 8.58 -5.52
N GLY A 303 -6.98 7.38 -6.09
CA GLY A 303 -8.18 6.55 -6.30
C GLY A 303 -8.15 5.21 -5.58
N GLU A 304 -7.03 4.85 -4.96
CA GLU A 304 -6.86 3.61 -4.23
C GLU A 304 -5.88 3.76 -3.06
N PHE A 305 -6.19 3.11 -1.94
CA PHE A 305 -5.25 2.85 -0.85
C PHE A 305 -5.43 1.43 -0.30
N GLY A 306 -4.34 0.80 0.13
CA GLY A 306 -4.38 -0.38 0.98
C GLY A 306 -3.99 -0.02 2.40
N VAL A 307 -4.93 -0.06 3.33
CA VAL A 307 -4.73 0.26 4.75
C VAL A 307 -4.49 -1.03 5.52
N ASP A 308 -3.37 -1.10 6.24
CA ASP A 308 -3.05 -2.16 7.19
C ASP A 308 -3.43 -1.72 8.59
N LEU A 309 -4.32 -2.48 9.21
CA LEU A 309 -4.73 -2.30 10.59
C LEU A 309 -4.33 -3.52 11.41
N ALA A 310 -4.02 -3.34 12.69
CA ALA A 310 -3.91 -4.44 13.62
C ALA A 310 -4.71 -4.14 14.89
N ILE A 311 -5.01 -5.16 15.68
CA ILE A 311 -5.72 -5.00 16.94
C ILE A 311 -4.78 -5.41 18.07
N ASP A 312 -4.66 -4.59 19.11
CA ASP A 312 -3.87 -4.93 20.28
C ASP A 312 -4.59 -5.88 21.25
N ILE A 313 -3.85 -6.36 22.26
CA ILE A 313 -4.40 -7.26 23.28
C ILE A 313 -5.61 -6.67 24.03
N HIS A 314 -5.72 -5.35 24.10
CA HIS A 314 -6.83 -4.62 24.72
C HIS A 314 -8.03 -4.40 23.79
N GLY A 315 -7.91 -4.77 22.50
CA GLY A 315 -8.97 -4.64 21.50
C GLY A 315 -8.94 -3.31 20.74
N GLN A 316 -7.93 -2.46 20.95
CA GLN A 316 -7.78 -1.20 20.24
C GLN A 316 -7.23 -1.45 18.82
N PRO A 317 -7.88 -0.93 17.77
CA PRO A 317 -7.31 -0.94 16.43
C PRO A 317 -6.23 0.13 16.25
N TRP A 318 -5.19 -0.22 15.50
CA TRP A 318 -4.05 0.63 15.18
C TRP A 318 -3.78 0.64 13.68
N ILE A 319 -3.50 1.82 13.12
CA ILE A 319 -3.03 1.98 11.75
C ILE A 319 -1.54 1.65 11.70
N ILE A 320 -1.20 0.57 10.98
CA ILE A 320 0.16 0.05 10.89
C ILE A 320 0.89 0.61 9.68
N GLU A 321 0.23 0.64 8.52
CA GLU A 321 0.78 1.15 7.28
C GLU A 321 -0.34 1.52 6.30
N VAL A 322 -0.12 2.54 5.46
CA VAL A 322 -0.99 2.82 4.31
C VAL A 322 -0.18 2.78 3.03
N ASN A 323 -0.67 2.02 2.06
CA ASN A 323 -0.02 1.78 0.78
C ASN A 323 -0.81 2.45 -0.35
N THR A 324 -0.18 3.38 -1.08
CA THR A 324 -0.80 4.05 -2.24
C THR A 324 -0.94 3.13 -3.45
N LYS A 325 -0.14 2.08 -3.55
CA LYS A 325 -0.16 1.15 -4.68
C LYS A 325 -0.13 -0.28 -4.13
N PRO A 326 -1.23 -0.75 -3.52
CA PRO A 326 -1.25 -2.04 -2.84
C PRO A 326 -1.00 -3.20 -3.81
N SER A 327 -0.48 -4.30 -3.27
CA SER A 327 -0.21 -5.52 -4.04
C SER A 327 -1.51 -6.09 -4.65
N LYS A 328 -1.42 -6.61 -5.88
CA LYS A 328 -2.54 -7.24 -6.59
C LYS A 328 -2.42 -8.77 -6.63
N GLN A 329 -1.37 -9.34 -6.06
CA GLN A 329 -1.14 -10.79 -6.04
C GLN A 329 -2.08 -11.54 -5.07
N THR A 330 -2.76 -10.83 -4.16
CA THR A 330 -3.31 -11.42 -2.94
C THR A 330 -4.83 -11.49 -2.88
N ASP A 331 -5.55 -11.04 -3.91
CA ASP A 331 -7.01 -11.25 -4.02
C ASP A 331 -7.37 -12.61 -4.66
N MET A 332 -6.46 -13.59 -4.59
CA MET A 332 -6.54 -14.89 -5.28
C MET A 332 -7.54 -15.87 -4.64
N ALA A 333 -8.26 -15.46 -3.59
CA ALA A 333 -9.24 -16.30 -2.91
C ALA A 333 -10.59 -16.40 -3.66
N ALA A 334 -10.82 -15.55 -4.67
CA ALA A 334 -11.95 -15.72 -5.58
C ALA A 334 -11.47 -16.49 -6.81
N SER A 335 -12.09 -17.64 -7.07
CA SER A 335 -11.93 -18.42 -8.30
C SER A 335 -11.79 -17.51 -9.52
N TYR A 336 -10.77 -17.76 -10.36
CA TYR A 336 -10.39 -17.04 -11.59
C TYR A 336 -11.50 -16.78 -12.63
N GLN A 337 -12.75 -17.09 -12.32
CA GLN A 337 -13.89 -17.00 -13.23
C GLN A 337 -14.55 -15.61 -13.26
N SER A 338 -14.18 -14.67 -12.39
CA SER A 338 -14.80 -13.33 -12.39
C SER A 338 -13.82 -12.19 -12.09
N VAL A 339 -14.04 -11.03 -12.74
CA VAL A 339 -13.30 -9.78 -12.48
C VAL A 339 -13.50 -9.38 -11.02
N ARG A 340 -12.40 -9.22 -10.28
CA ARG A 340 -12.44 -8.86 -8.85
C ARG A 340 -13.04 -7.47 -8.58
N PRO A 341 -13.62 -7.23 -7.39
CA PRO A 341 -14.20 -5.94 -7.04
C PRO A 341 -13.24 -4.75 -7.16
N SER A 342 -11.96 -4.92 -6.80
CA SER A 342 -10.95 -3.85 -6.92
C SER A 342 -10.69 -3.45 -8.37
N ALA A 343 -10.62 -4.41 -9.31
CA ALA A 343 -10.49 -4.11 -10.73
C ALA A 343 -11.71 -3.34 -11.26
N LYS A 344 -12.92 -3.72 -10.84
CA LYS A 344 -14.14 -2.98 -11.20
C LYS A 344 -14.10 -1.54 -10.69
N ALA A 345 -13.73 -1.34 -9.43
CA ALA A 345 -13.67 -0.03 -8.82
C ALA A 345 -12.68 0.92 -9.52
N ILE A 346 -11.53 0.41 -9.96
CA ILE A 346 -10.56 1.19 -10.75
C ILE A 346 -11.17 1.70 -12.06
N ILE A 347 -11.82 0.82 -12.85
CA ILE A 347 -12.48 1.22 -14.10
C ILE A 347 -13.64 2.19 -13.83
N ASP A 348 -14.45 1.91 -12.81
CA ASP A 348 -15.60 2.74 -12.45
C ASP A 348 -15.16 4.15 -12.01
N TYR A 349 -14.06 4.25 -11.28
CA TYR A 349 -13.47 5.53 -10.89
C TYR A 349 -12.89 6.27 -12.09
N SER A 350 -12.20 5.58 -13.01
CA SER A 350 -11.71 6.21 -14.25
C SER A 350 -12.84 6.78 -15.10
N LEU A 351 -13.97 6.08 -15.22
CA LEU A 351 -15.16 6.60 -15.91
C LEU A 351 -15.77 7.80 -15.18
N THR A 352 -15.80 7.76 -13.85
CA THR A 352 -16.28 8.89 -13.04
C THR A 352 -15.43 10.14 -13.29
N LEU A 353 -14.10 10.02 -13.30
CA LEU A 353 -13.21 11.15 -13.60
C LEU A 353 -13.45 11.72 -15.00
N MET A 354 -13.68 10.86 -16.00
CA MET A 354 -13.99 11.31 -17.35
C MET A 354 -15.33 12.07 -17.41
N GLU A 355 -16.33 11.61 -16.66
CA GLU A 355 -17.65 12.25 -16.59
C GLU A 355 -17.64 13.57 -15.83
N GLU A 356 -16.84 13.71 -14.77
CA GLU A 356 -16.70 14.95 -14.01
C GLU A 356 -15.94 16.06 -14.77
N LYS A 357 -15.28 15.69 -15.87
CA LYS A 357 -14.51 16.59 -16.74
C LYS A 357 -15.30 17.08 -17.96
N GLU A 358 -16.32 16.32 -18.36
CA GLU A 358 -17.29 16.70 -19.40
C GLU A 358 -18.26 17.76 -18.86
#